data_AF-A1RW11-F1
#
_entry.id   AF-A1RW11-F1
#
_cell.length_a   1.000
_cell.length_b   1.000
_cell.length_c   1.000
_cell.angle_alpha   90.00
_cell.angle_beta   90.00
_cell.angle_gamma   90.00
#
_symmetry.space_group_name_H-M   'P 1'
#
loop_
_entity.id
_entity.type
_entity.pdbx_description
1 polymer ?
#
loop_
_entity_poly.entity_id
_entity_poly.type
_entity_poly.pdbx_seq_one_letter_code
_entity_poly.pdbx_strand_id
1 'polypeptide(L)'
;MDRVEVVSIGYRVAHQWNLLLFTVLAITGGALFAIEVLAPLVYAVGAPLAAAVGTDAVTAGVQLFRIAHRFLGHIWGALLLVYAVNLLLFKKVRIFDAFRKPLGQQIREAKALAGHYLFGRPLPEDVKTSMERHNVFVAYMALVLIASVVLLSISGVALVYRDALGLSLAEARLMLLLHDVGFALGLLFVALHIFAVLHPTNRPLLNAMFNDGTIPLDWAKTHMPNYLRRRGIAV
;
A
#
# COMPACT_ATOMS: atom_id res chain seq x y z
N MET A 1 14.57 -5.95 28.94
CA MET A 1 14.15 -6.21 27.54
C MET A 1 14.34 -4.91 26.79
N ASP A 2 15.34 -4.84 25.93
CA ASP A 2 15.74 -3.54 25.37
C ASP A 2 15.08 -3.28 24.01
N ARG A 3 14.42 -4.30 23.46
CA ARG A 3 13.72 -4.29 22.17
C ARG A 3 12.38 -5.01 22.26
N VAL A 4 11.44 -4.62 21.41
CA VAL A 4 10.10 -5.22 21.30
C VAL A 4 9.80 -5.56 19.85
N GLU A 5 9.31 -6.78 19.60
CA GLU A 5 8.83 -7.17 18.28
C GLU A 5 7.52 -6.45 17.95
N VAL A 6 7.54 -5.71 16.84
CA VAL A 6 6.38 -4.99 16.31
C VAL A 6 5.93 -5.53 14.95
N VAL A 7 6.81 -6.20 14.21
CA VAL A 7 6.51 -6.74 12.88
C VAL A 7 7.05 -8.15 12.74
N SER A 8 6.14 -9.13 12.70
CA SER A 8 6.49 -10.54 12.49
C SER A 8 7.13 -10.78 11.12
N ILE A 9 7.90 -11.85 10.97
CA ILE A 9 8.53 -12.23 9.70
C ILE A 9 7.53 -12.38 8.55
N GLY A 10 6.37 -13.03 8.79
CA GLY A 10 5.33 -13.19 7.77
C GLY A 10 4.76 -11.86 7.28
N TYR A 11 4.62 -10.87 8.18
CA TYR A 11 4.22 -9.52 7.80
C TYR A 11 5.27 -8.84 6.92
N ARG A 12 6.57 -8.96 7.25
CA ARG A 12 7.65 -8.36 6.45
C ARG A 12 7.72 -8.96 5.05
N VAL A 13 7.65 -10.29 4.96
CA VAL A 13 7.63 -11.01 3.68
C VAL A 13 6.43 -10.57 2.84
N ALA A 14 5.23 -10.54 3.42
CA ALA A 14 4.03 -10.07 2.72
C ALA A 14 4.18 -8.61 2.25
N HIS A 15 4.72 -7.73 3.09
CA HIS A 15 4.96 -6.33 2.74
C HIS A 15 5.95 -6.20 1.57
N GLN A 16 7.09 -6.90 1.60
CA GLN A 16 8.11 -6.86 0.54
C GLN A 16 7.56 -7.38 -0.79
N TRP A 17 6.82 -8.48 -0.78
CA TRP A 17 6.15 -8.98 -1.99
C TRP A 17 5.11 -8.01 -2.52
N ASN A 18 4.31 -7.39 -1.65
CA ASN A 18 3.37 -6.34 -2.06
C ASN A 18 4.11 -5.15 -2.67
N LEU A 19 5.20 -4.68 -2.07
CA LEU A 19 6.01 -3.58 -2.59
C LEU A 19 6.55 -3.90 -3.99
N LEU A 20 7.11 -5.10 -4.18
CA LEU A 20 7.65 -5.53 -5.47
C LEU A 20 6.54 -5.61 -6.53
N LEU A 21 5.48 -6.38 -6.26
CA LEU A 21 4.40 -6.62 -7.21
C LEU A 21 3.65 -5.33 -7.55
N PHE A 22 3.31 -4.51 -6.55
CA PHE A 22 2.65 -3.24 -6.77
C PHE A 22 3.53 -2.29 -7.58
N THR A 23 4.83 -2.22 -7.31
CA THR A 23 5.77 -1.38 -8.10
C THR A 23 5.78 -1.80 -9.57
N VAL A 24 5.91 -3.09 -9.86
CA VAL A 24 5.93 -3.57 -11.26
C VAL A 24 4.57 -3.37 -11.93
N LEU A 25 3.47 -3.59 -11.22
CA LEU A 25 2.12 -3.31 -11.72
C LEU A 25 1.90 -1.83 -11.98
N ALA A 26 2.38 -0.94 -11.11
CA ALA A 26 2.28 0.49 -11.29
C ALA A 26 3.11 0.99 -12.48
N ILE A 27 4.30 0.43 -12.70
CA ILE A 27 5.15 0.76 -13.86
C ILE A 27 4.47 0.30 -15.15
N THR A 28 4.05 -0.96 -15.21
CA THR A 28 3.42 -1.54 -16.42
C THR A 28 2.06 -0.90 -16.71
N GLY A 29 1.22 -0.70 -15.70
CA GLY A 29 -0.09 -0.05 -15.82
C GLY A 29 0.04 1.44 -16.15
N GLY A 30 0.94 2.15 -15.46
CA GLY A 30 1.24 3.55 -15.71
C GLY A 30 1.73 3.80 -17.14
N ALA A 31 2.61 2.94 -17.65
CA ALA A 31 3.09 3.02 -19.04
C ALA A 31 1.98 2.82 -20.08
N LEU A 32 1.00 1.97 -19.79
CA LEU A 32 -0.17 1.78 -20.65
C LEU A 32 -1.18 2.94 -20.53
N PHE A 33 -1.32 3.51 -19.34
CA PHE A 33 -2.19 4.64 -19.05
C PHE A 33 -1.69 5.96 -19.67
N ALA A 34 -0.39 6.22 -19.62
CA ALA A 34 0.22 7.47 -20.07
C ALA A 34 1.26 7.23 -21.17
N ILE A 35 0.88 6.49 -22.21
CA ILE A 35 1.78 6.08 -23.30
C ILE A 35 2.48 7.25 -23.98
N GLU A 36 1.79 8.40 -24.10
CA GLU A 36 2.36 9.61 -24.71
C GLU A 36 3.59 10.13 -23.96
N VAL A 37 3.67 9.88 -22.65
CA VAL A 37 4.78 10.30 -21.79
C VAL A 37 5.77 9.16 -21.60
N LEU A 38 5.29 7.92 -21.48
CA LEU A 38 6.09 6.76 -21.12
C LEU A 38 6.51 5.89 -22.32
N ALA A 39 6.26 6.33 -23.55
CA ALA A 39 6.73 5.68 -24.78
C ALA A 39 8.24 5.37 -24.76
N PRO A 40 9.15 6.22 -24.24
CA PRO A 40 10.58 5.86 -24.15
C PRO A 40 10.85 4.62 -23.30
N LEU A 41 10.11 4.44 -22.20
CA LEU A 41 10.22 3.26 -21.35
C LEU A 41 9.70 2.02 -22.08
N VAL A 42 8.55 2.15 -22.76
CA VAL A 42 7.95 1.07 -23.54
C VAL A 42 8.87 0.66 -24.69
N TYR A 43 9.44 1.63 -25.40
CA TYR A 43 10.42 1.42 -26.45
C TYR A 43 11.65 0.67 -25.93
N ALA A 44 12.23 1.12 -24.81
CA ALA A 44 13.43 0.49 -24.24
C ALA A 44 13.22 -1.00 -23.91
N VAL A 45 12.00 -1.35 -23.48
CA VAL A 45 11.62 -2.73 -23.17
C VAL A 45 11.31 -3.55 -24.42
N GLY A 46 10.69 -2.94 -25.44
CA GLY A 46 10.30 -3.64 -26.66
C GLY A 46 11.42 -3.77 -27.71
N ALA A 47 12.38 -2.85 -27.74
CA ALA A 47 13.46 -2.82 -28.74
C ALA A 47 14.26 -4.13 -28.83
N PRO A 48 14.61 -4.82 -27.72
CA PRO A 48 15.30 -6.10 -27.79
C PRO A 48 14.48 -7.23 -28.43
N LEU A 49 13.15 -7.11 -28.47
CA LEU A 49 12.23 -8.16 -28.95
C LEU A 49 11.66 -7.84 -30.33
N ALA A 50 11.62 -6.56 -30.72
CA ALA A 50 10.93 -6.04 -31.90
C ALA A 50 11.20 -6.83 -33.19
N ALA A 51 12.47 -7.10 -33.48
CA ALA A 51 12.88 -7.87 -34.66
C ALA A 51 12.39 -9.32 -34.62
N ALA A 52 12.43 -9.97 -33.46
CA ALA A 52 12.01 -11.36 -33.29
C ALA A 52 10.49 -11.53 -33.41
N VAL A 53 9.71 -10.52 -33.01
CA VAL A 53 8.24 -10.55 -33.08
C VAL A 53 7.67 -9.91 -34.36
N GLY A 54 8.52 -9.34 -35.23
CA GLY A 54 8.11 -8.76 -36.50
C GLY A 54 7.23 -7.51 -36.37
N THR A 55 7.46 -6.66 -35.36
CA THR A 55 6.71 -5.41 -35.15
C THR A 55 7.63 -4.27 -34.71
N ASP A 56 7.12 -3.04 -34.60
CA ASP A 56 7.89 -1.92 -34.07
C ASP A 56 8.13 -2.08 -32.55
N ALA A 57 9.18 -1.43 -32.06
CA ALA A 57 9.60 -1.54 -30.66
C ALA A 57 8.56 -1.04 -29.66
N VAL A 58 7.76 -0.02 -30.00
CA VAL A 58 6.73 0.49 -29.10
C VAL A 58 5.60 -0.53 -29.00
N THR A 59 5.12 -1.06 -30.12
CA THR A 59 4.08 -2.10 -30.14
C THR A 59 4.54 -3.35 -29.39
N ALA A 60 5.77 -3.83 -29.62
CA ALA A 60 6.34 -4.96 -28.88
C ALA A 60 6.35 -4.71 -27.36
N GLY A 61 6.79 -3.53 -26.94
CA GLY A 61 6.81 -3.12 -25.53
C GLY A 61 5.42 -3.06 -24.91
N VAL A 62 4.43 -2.47 -25.60
CA VAL A 62 3.04 -2.39 -25.14
C VAL A 62 2.47 -3.78 -24.90
N GLN A 63 2.70 -4.72 -25.82
CA GLN A 63 2.21 -6.09 -25.66
C GLN A 63 2.89 -6.79 -24.48
N LEU A 64 4.20 -6.63 -24.32
CA LEU A 64 4.91 -7.21 -23.18
C LEU A 64 4.40 -6.66 -21.85
N PHE A 65 4.27 -5.34 -21.73
CA PHE A 65 3.71 -4.70 -20.54
C PHE A 65 2.29 -5.16 -20.25
N ARG A 66 1.44 -5.27 -21.27
CA ARG A 66 0.06 -5.76 -21.13
C ARG A 66 0.03 -7.20 -20.61
N ILE A 67 0.84 -8.09 -21.17
CA ILE A 67 0.91 -9.49 -20.74
C ILE A 67 1.44 -9.58 -19.31
N ALA A 68 2.55 -8.89 -19.01
CA ALA A 68 3.15 -8.87 -17.69
C ALA A 68 2.18 -8.30 -16.64
N HIS A 69 1.51 -7.19 -16.93
CA HIS A 69 0.56 -6.55 -16.03
C HIS A 69 -0.60 -7.48 -15.67
N ARG A 70 -1.18 -8.15 -16.66
CA ARG A 70 -2.27 -9.12 -16.45
C ARG A 70 -1.81 -10.31 -15.60
N PHE A 71 -0.67 -10.90 -15.95
CA PHE A 71 -0.14 -12.07 -15.24
C PHE A 71 0.21 -11.74 -13.78
N LEU A 72 0.98 -10.66 -13.57
CA LEU A 72 1.37 -10.21 -12.23
C LEU A 72 0.16 -9.75 -11.40
N GLY A 73 -0.89 -9.22 -12.05
CA GLY A 73 -2.13 -8.85 -11.38
C GLY A 73 -2.81 -10.05 -10.72
N HIS A 74 -2.79 -11.22 -11.36
CA HIS A 74 -3.32 -12.46 -10.77
C HIS A 74 -2.46 -12.95 -9.60
N ILE A 75 -1.13 -12.91 -9.74
CA ILE A 75 -0.20 -13.28 -8.66
C ILE A 75 -0.40 -12.37 -7.45
N TRP A 76 -0.51 -11.06 -7.68
CA TRP A 76 -0.76 -10.08 -6.63
C TRP A 76 -2.13 -10.28 -5.97
N GLY A 77 -3.18 -10.53 -6.75
CA GLY A 77 -4.51 -10.86 -6.23
C GLY A 77 -4.51 -12.11 -5.34
N ALA A 78 -3.80 -13.17 -5.75
CA ALA A 78 -3.65 -14.39 -4.94
C ALA A 78 -2.91 -14.11 -3.62
N LEU A 79 -1.81 -13.34 -3.66
CA LEU A 79 -1.08 -12.91 -2.46
C LEU A 79 -1.99 -12.12 -1.51
N LEU A 80 -2.73 -11.14 -2.03
CA LEU A 80 -3.66 -10.32 -1.25
C LEU A 80 -4.76 -11.16 -0.60
N LEU A 81 -5.32 -12.12 -1.34
CA LEU A 81 -6.35 -13.01 -0.83
C LEU A 81 -5.83 -13.87 0.32
N VAL A 82 -4.69 -14.53 0.13
CA VAL A 82 -4.05 -15.35 1.18
C VAL A 82 -3.73 -14.51 2.41
N TYR A 83 -3.20 -13.31 2.22
CA TYR A 83 -2.86 -12.41 3.32
C TYR A 83 -4.12 -11.91 4.05
N ALA A 84 -5.17 -11.52 3.32
CA ALA A 84 -6.44 -11.10 3.90
C ALA A 84 -7.08 -12.23 4.73
N VAL A 85 -7.12 -13.45 4.20
CA VAL A 85 -7.60 -14.64 4.92
C VAL A 85 -6.80 -14.86 6.21
N ASN A 86 -5.46 -14.77 6.15
CA ASN A 86 -4.63 -14.90 7.35
C ASN A 86 -4.98 -13.82 8.40
N LEU A 87 -5.11 -12.56 7.99
CA LEU A 87 -5.43 -11.48 8.91
C LEU A 87 -6.80 -11.64 9.57
N LEU A 88 -7.80 -12.10 8.81
CA LEU A 88 -9.16 -12.30 9.27
C LEU A 88 -9.28 -13.53 10.19
N LEU A 89 -8.79 -14.69 9.77
CA LEU A 89 -8.88 -15.94 10.54
C LEU A 89 -8.19 -15.82 11.90
N PHE A 90 -7.03 -15.16 11.95
CA PHE A 90 -6.29 -14.98 13.21
C PHE A 90 -6.62 -13.67 13.95
N LYS A 91 -7.65 -12.92 13.51
CA LYS A 91 -8.09 -11.66 14.13
C LYS A 91 -6.93 -10.66 14.34
N LYS A 92 -6.03 -10.59 13.36
CA LYS A 92 -4.81 -9.75 13.37
C LYS A 92 -5.05 -8.34 12.82
N VAL A 93 -6.25 -8.02 12.36
CA VAL A 93 -6.61 -6.69 11.86
C VAL A 93 -6.72 -5.70 13.02
N ARG A 94 -5.60 -5.07 13.37
CA ARG A 94 -5.48 -4.08 14.46
C ARG A 94 -5.30 -2.65 13.97
N ILE A 95 -5.19 -2.44 12.66
CA ILE A 95 -4.99 -1.11 12.06
C ILE A 95 -6.18 -0.18 12.35
N PHE A 96 -7.38 -0.74 12.49
CA PHE A 96 -8.61 0.01 12.79
C PHE A 96 -8.85 0.27 14.27
N ASP A 97 -7.95 -0.17 15.17
CA ASP A 97 -8.09 0.13 16.60
C ASP A 97 -8.04 1.65 16.86
N ALA A 98 -7.41 2.44 15.97
CA ALA A 98 -7.42 3.90 16.02
C ALA A 98 -8.83 4.50 15.92
N PHE A 99 -9.75 3.84 15.23
CA PHE A 99 -11.14 4.29 15.07
C PHE A 99 -12.02 4.04 16.30
N ARG A 100 -11.52 3.33 17.32
CA ARG A 100 -12.23 3.17 18.59
C ARG A 100 -12.32 4.49 19.38
N LYS A 101 -11.47 5.46 19.06
CA LYS A 101 -11.49 6.79 19.66
C LYS A 101 -12.70 7.57 19.15
N PRO A 102 -13.36 8.42 19.97
CA PRO A 102 -14.37 9.34 19.49
C PRO A 102 -13.85 10.24 18.36
N LEU A 103 -14.71 10.61 17.40
CA LEU A 103 -14.31 11.39 16.22
C LEU A 103 -13.58 12.69 16.57
N GLY A 104 -14.02 13.40 17.62
CA GLY A 104 -13.34 14.61 18.10
C GLY A 104 -11.89 14.36 18.54
N GLN A 105 -11.61 13.22 19.18
CA GLN A 105 -10.25 12.82 19.54
C GLN A 105 -9.43 12.42 18.30
N GLN A 106 -10.06 11.75 17.32
CA GLN A 106 -9.38 11.41 16.07
C GLN A 106 -8.94 12.67 15.30
N ILE A 107 -9.82 13.68 15.21
CA ILE A 107 -9.50 14.97 14.58
C ILE A 107 -8.38 15.69 15.32
N ARG A 108 -8.40 15.66 16.66
CA ARG A 108 -7.34 16.26 17.48
C ARG A 108 -5.99 15.58 17.26
N GLU A 109 -5.97 14.25 17.27
CA GLU A 109 -4.77 13.46 16.98
C GLU A 109 -4.24 13.75 15.57
N ALA A 110 -5.11 13.77 14.56
CA ALA A 110 -4.75 14.10 13.19
C ALA A 110 -4.11 15.50 13.09
N LYS A 111 -4.71 16.53 13.70
CA LYS A 111 -4.13 17.89 13.71
C LYS A 111 -2.76 17.93 14.41
N ALA A 112 -2.62 17.24 15.54
CA ALA A 112 -1.35 17.16 16.26
C ALA A 112 -0.26 16.45 15.45
N LEU A 113 -0.60 15.32 14.82
CA LEU A 113 0.32 14.56 13.96
C LEU A 113 0.72 15.36 12.72
N ALA A 114 -0.20 16.05 12.06
CA ALA A 114 0.13 16.93 10.94
C ALA A 114 1.09 18.04 11.39
N GLY A 115 0.80 18.68 12.53
CA GLY A 115 1.68 19.69 13.11
C GLY A 115 3.08 19.15 13.44
N HIS A 116 3.16 17.93 13.93
CA HIS A 116 4.41 17.25 14.23
C HIS A 116 5.20 16.90 12.96
N TYR A 117 4.55 16.27 11.98
CA TYR A 117 5.22 15.81 10.76
C TYR A 117 5.62 16.93 9.81
N LEU A 118 4.83 18.01 9.73
CA LEU A 118 5.10 19.11 8.80
C LEU A 118 5.96 20.22 9.41
N PHE A 119 5.83 20.45 10.72
CA PHE A 119 6.43 21.61 11.39
C PHE A 119 7.29 21.23 12.61
N GLY A 120 7.52 19.94 12.88
CA GLY A 120 8.33 19.48 14.00
C GLY A 120 7.75 19.79 15.38
N ARG A 121 6.47 20.17 15.48
CA ARG A 121 5.85 20.56 16.75
C ARG A 121 5.81 19.37 17.71
N PRO A 122 6.03 19.56 19.02
CA PRO A 122 5.89 18.48 19.99
C PRO A 122 4.42 18.00 20.04
N LEU A 123 4.23 16.70 20.16
CA LEU A 123 2.90 16.12 20.34
C LEU A 123 2.34 16.50 21.74
N PRO A 124 1.06 16.88 21.86
CA PRO A 124 0.41 17.05 23.15
C PRO A 124 0.42 15.75 23.98
N GLU A 125 0.53 15.86 25.30
CA GLU A 125 0.67 14.69 26.20
C GLU A 125 -0.54 13.74 26.16
N ASP A 126 -1.75 14.27 26.01
CA ASP A 126 -2.96 13.46 25.86
C ASP A 126 -2.97 12.65 24.55
N VAL A 127 -2.37 13.20 23.48
CA VAL A 127 -2.22 12.48 22.22
C VAL A 127 -1.15 11.41 22.37
N LYS A 128 0.04 11.77 22.89
CA LYS A 128 1.15 10.82 23.12
C LYS A 128 0.71 9.60 23.92
N THR A 129 0.07 9.82 25.07
CA THR A 129 -0.34 8.75 25.99
C THR A 129 -1.42 7.85 25.39
N SER A 130 -2.19 8.32 24.41
CA SER A 130 -3.22 7.55 23.72
C SER A 130 -2.74 6.91 22.41
N MET A 131 -1.46 7.06 22.04
CA MET A 131 -0.93 6.52 20.79
C MET A 131 -0.97 5.00 20.76
N GLU A 132 -1.57 4.48 19.69
CA GLU A 132 -1.58 3.06 19.34
C GLU A 132 -0.39 2.73 18.42
N ARG A 133 -0.24 1.44 18.10
CA ARG A 133 0.75 1.03 17.09
C ARG A 133 0.52 1.70 15.73
N HIS A 134 -0.74 1.85 15.36
CA HIS A 134 -1.16 2.55 14.15
C HIS A 134 -1.97 3.76 14.58
N ASN A 135 -1.56 4.94 14.13
CA ASN A 135 -2.26 6.19 14.43
C ASN A 135 -3.45 6.40 13.48
N VAL A 136 -4.22 7.45 13.71
CA VAL A 136 -5.41 7.75 12.88
C VAL A 136 -5.07 7.93 11.40
N PHE A 137 -3.93 8.55 11.05
CA PHE A 137 -3.53 8.70 9.65
C PHE A 137 -3.29 7.36 8.97
N VAL A 138 -2.58 6.45 9.65
CA VAL A 138 -2.35 5.11 9.13
C VAL A 138 -3.66 4.36 8.92
N ALA A 139 -4.63 4.51 9.83
CA ALA A 139 -5.95 3.88 9.71
C ALA A 139 -6.76 4.43 8.52
N TYR A 140 -6.79 5.75 8.33
CA TYR A 140 -7.45 6.36 7.17
C TYR A 140 -6.75 6.03 5.85
N MET A 141 -5.42 6.02 5.82
CA MET A 141 -4.66 5.57 4.64
C MET A 141 -4.94 4.11 4.31
N ALA A 142 -5.15 3.25 5.32
CA ALA A 142 -5.54 1.87 5.07
C ALA A 142 -6.90 1.76 4.36
N LEU A 143 -7.85 2.67 4.65
CA LEU A 143 -9.12 2.74 3.90
C LEU A 143 -8.90 3.13 2.44
N VAL A 144 -8.01 4.10 2.17
CA VAL A 144 -7.63 4.48 0.80
C VAL A 144 -7.00 3.29 0.06
N LEU A 145 -6.09 2.56 0.72
CA LEU A 145 -5.48 1.35 0.15
C LEU A 145 -6.54 0.28 -0.14
N ILE A 146 -7.47 0.03 0.79
CA ILE A 146 -8.54 -0.96 0.58
C ILE A 146 -9.42 -0.56 -0.60
N ALA A 147 -9.84 0.70 -0.69
CA ALA A 147 -10.63 1.20 -1.82
C ALA A 147 -9.87 1.02 -3.14
N SER A 148 -8.58 1.38 -3.19
CA SER A 148 -7.72 1.17 -4.35
C SER A 148 -7.65 -0.30 -4.75
N VAL A 149 -7.34 -1.20 -3.81
CA VAL A 149 -7.22 -2.64 -4.04
C VAL A 149 -8.53 -3.24 -4.55
N VAL A 150 -9.66 -2.88 -3.94
CA VAL A 150 -10.98 -3.37 -4.35
C VAL A 150 -11.29 -2.92 -5.77
N LEU A 151 -11.11 -1.64 -6.07
CA LEU A 151 -11.33 -1.10 -7.41
C LEU A 151 -10.44 -1.79 -8.44
N LEU A 152 -9.13 -1.85 -8.20
CA LEU A 152 -8.16 -2.50 -9.10
C LEU A 152 -8.47 -3.98 -9.33
N SER A 153 -8.81 -4.72 -8.27
CA SER A 153 -9.05 -6.16 -8.36
C SER A 153 -10.32 -6.48 -9.12
N ILE A 154 -11.44 -5.85 -8.76
CA ILE A 154 -12.74 -6.10 -9.40
C ILE A 154 -12.69 -5.68 -10.87
N SER A 155 -12.25 -4.45 -11.15
CA SER A 155 -12.16 -3.94 -12.52
C SER A 155 -11.12 -4.68 -13.35
N GLY A 156 -9.96 -5.01 -12.78
CA GLY A 156 -8.88 -5.71 -13.49
C GLY A 156 -9.30 -7.10 -13.93
N VAL A 157 -9.94 -7.87 -13.04
CA VAL A 157 -10.51 -9.18 -13.39
C VAL A 157 -11.60 -9.01 -14.44
N ALA A 158 -12.53 -8.05 -14.27
CA ALA A 158 -13.60 -7.80 -15.22
C ALA A 158 -13.07 -7.44 -16.63
N LEU A 159 -12.01 -6.63 -16.73
CA LEU A 159 -11.39 -6.26 -18.00
C LEU A 159 -10.66 -7.41 -18.68
N VAL A 160 -9.99 -8.27 -17.90
CA VAL A 160 -9.30 -9.45 -18.45
C VAL A 160 -10.29 -10.47 -19.01
N TYR A 161 -11.41 -10.69 -18.31
CA TYR A 161 -12.43 -11.67 -18.69
C TYR A 161 -13.65 -11.04 -19.37
N ARG A 162 -13.53 -9.81 -19.89
CA ARG A 162 -14.67 -9.02 -20.39
C ARG A 162 -15.56 -9.77 -21.39
N ASP A 163 -14.94 -10.54 -22.28
CA ASP A 163 -15.65 -11.26 -23.35
C ASP A 163 -16.36 -12.50 -22.78
N ALA A 164 -15.70 -13.22 -21.86
CA ALA A 164 -16.29 -14.37 -21.15
C ALA A 164 -17.42 -13.96 -20.19
N LEU A 165 -17.34 -12.75 -19.64
CA LEU A 165 -18.37 -12.15 -18.80
C LEU A 165 -19.49 -11.48 -19.61
N GLY A 166 -19.37 -11.40 -20.95
CA GLY A 166 -20.36 -10.77 -21.81
C GLY A 166 -20.52 -9.26 -21.58
N LEU A 167 -19.47 -8.57 -21.12
CA LEU A 167 -19.54 -7.14 -20.83
C LEU A 167 -19.78 -6.35 -22.11
N SER A 168 -20.79 -5.48 -22.09
CA SER A 168 -20.99 -4.47 -23.11
C SER A 168 -19.82 -3.48 -23.15
N LEU A 169 -19.70 -2.74 -24.25
CA LEU A 169 -18.70 -1.69 -24.38
C LEU A 169 -18.81 -0.62 -23.28
N ALA A 170 -20.04 -0.30 -22.85
CA ALA A 170 -20.28 0.68 -21.78
C ALA A 170 -19.76 0.15 -20.43
N GLU A 171 -20.02 -1.11 -20.12
CA GLU A 171 -19.54 -1.76 -18.90
C GLU A 171 -18.01 -1.88 -18.90
N ALA A 172 -17.42 -2.27 -20.03
CA ALA A 172 -15.96 -2.34 -20.16
C ALA A 172 -15.29 -0.96 -19.95
N ARG A 173 -15.90 0.12 -20.45
CA ARG A 173 -15.43 1.50 -20.22
C ARG A 173 -15.58 1.92 -18.76
N LEU A 174 -16.68 1.56 -18.10
CA LEU A 174 -16.85 1.80 -16.67
C LEU A 174 -15.80 1.04 -15.86
N MET A 175 -15.54 -0.23 -16.18
CA MET A 175 -14.49 -1.01 -15.51
C MET A 175 -13.12 -0.37 -15.72
N LEU A 176 -12.80 0.11 -16.92
CA LEU A 176 -11.57 0.85 -17.17
C LEU A 176 -11.46 2.11 -16.29
N LEU A 177 -12.51 2.93 -16.24
CA LEU A 177 -12.54 4.11 -15.39
C LEU A 177 -12.32 3.75 -13.90
N LEU A 178 -13.01 2.72 -13.40
CA LEU A 178 -12.84 2.27 -12.02
C LEU A 178 -11.42 1.74 -11.77
N HIS A 179 -10.80 1.10 -12.75
CA HIS A 179 -9.40 0.66 -12.69
C HIS A 179 -8.45 1.84 -12.57
N ASP A 180 -8.63 2.87 -13.40
CA ASP A 180 -7.81 4.09 -13.40
C ASP A 180 -7.98 4.89 -12.09
N VAL A 181 -9.21 5.01 -11.59
CA VAL A 181 -9.48 5.62 -10.27
C VAL A 181 -8.81 4.80 -9.16
N GLY A 182 -8.90 3.47 -9.22
CA GLY A 182 -8.21 2.58 -8.28
C GLY A 182 -6.69 2.77 -8.32
N PHE A 183 -6.11 2.93 -9.51
CA PHE A 183 -4.69 3.21 -9.70
C PHE A 183 -4.29 4.56 -9.10
N ALA A 184 -5.03 5.62 -9.36
CA ALA A 184 -4.78 6.95 -8.80
C ALA A 184 -4.85 6.95 -7.26
N LEU A 185 -5.83 6.27 -6.66
CA LEU A 185 -5.92 6.09 -5.21
C LEU A 185 -4.73 5.30 -4.66
N GLY A 186 -4.25 4.30 -5.39
CA GLY A 186 -3.06 3.53 -5.04
C GLY A 186 -1.80 4.40 -5.02
N LEU A 187 -1.60 5.24 -6.04
CA LEU A 187 -0.50 6.19 -6.08
C LEU A 187 -0.59 7.22 -4.94
N LEU A 188 -1.80 7.73 -4.64
CA LEU A 188 -2.02 8.61 -3.50
C LEU A 188 -1.65 7.93 -2.18
N PHE A 189 -2.06 6.68 -1.98
CA PHE A 189 -1.66 5.89 -0.82
C PHE A 189 -0.14 5.76 -0.73
N VAL A 190 0.54 5.38 -1.82
CA VAL A 190 2.00 5.22 -1.83
C VAL A 190 2.71 6.54 -1.50
N ALA A 191 2.28 7.65 -2.07
CA ALA A 191 2.86 8.97 -1.79
C ALA A 191 2.73 9.33 -0.29
N LEU A 192 1.53 9.19 0.28
CA LEU A 192 1.28 9.44 1.70
C LEU A 192 2.05 8.45 2.60
N HIS A 193 2.16 7.20 2.17
CA HIS A 193 2.88 6.15 2.90
C HIS A 193 4.37 6.42 2.94
N ILE A 194 4.99 6.75 1.81
CA ILE A 194 6.41 7.12 1.72
C ILE A 194 6.68 8.36 2.58
N PHE A 195 5.85 9.39 2.46
CA PHE A 195 5.96 10.59 3.30
C PHE A 195 5.94 10.24 4.80
N ALA A 196 5.00 9.41 5.23
CA ALA A 196 4.89 9.02 6.63
C ALA A 196 6.08 8.16 7.11
N VAL A 197 6.48 7.14 6.35
CA VAL A 197 7.53 6.19 6.80
C VAL A 197 8.94 6.75 6.72
N LEU A 198 9.20 7.73 5.84
CA LEU A 198 10.50 8.41 5.75
C LEU A 198 10.67 9.53 6.77
N HIS A 199 9.62 9.91 7.50
CA HIS A 199 9.74 10.90 8.57
C HIS A 199 10.76 10.41 9.63
N PRO A 200 11.71 11.25 10.09
CA PRO A 200 12.79 10.81 10.99
C PRO A 200 12.31 10.11 12.27
N THR A 201 11.20 10.57 12.86
CA THR A 201 10.57 9.95 14.03
C THR A 201 10.24 8.46 13.81
N ASN A 202 9.91 8.06 12.57
CA ASN A 202 9.47 6.71 12.22
C ASN A 202 10.61 5.80 11.76
N ARG A 203 11.88 6.26 11.76
CA ARG A 203 13.04 5.47 11.35
C ARG A 203 13.15 4.11 12.07
N PRO A 204 12.84 3.96 13.38
CA PRO A 204 12.83 2.65 14.02
C PRO A 204 11.81 1.68 13.41
N LEU A 205 10.62 2.16 13.02
CA LEU A 205 9.60 1.34 12.37
C LEU A 205 10.03 0.93 10.95
N LEU A 206 10.67 1.84 10.21
CA LEU A 206 11.23 1.55 8.89
C LEU A 206 12.28 0.44 8.98
N ASN A 207 13.22 0.57 9.92
CA ASN A 207 14.24 -0.45 10.16
C ASN A 207 13.61 -1.78 10.57
N ALA A 208 12.60 -1.77 11.44
CA ALA A 208 11.87 -2.98 11.83
C ALA A 208 11.21 -3.66 10.62
N MET A 209 10.65 -2.90 9.68
CA MET A 209 9.98 -3.44 8.49
C MET A 209 10.94 -4.19 7.56
N PHE A 210 12.15 -3.66 7.37
CA PHE A 210 13.12 -4.19 6.40
C PHE A 210 14.21 -5.08 7.00
N ASN A 211 14.26 -5.20 8.33
CA ASN A 211 15.31 -5.92 9.02
C ASN A 211 14.74 -7.00 9.97
N ASP A 212 14.89 -6.83 11.29
CA ASP A 212 14.61 -7.87 12.28
C ASP A 212 13.16 -7.89 12.82
N GLY A 213 12.34 -6.87 12.52
CA GLY A 213 10.97 -6.78 13.04
C GLY A 213 10.82 -6.13 14.41
N THR A 214 11.91 -5.62 14.98
CA THR A 214 11.97 -5.12 16.36
C THR A 214 12.33 -3.63 16.44
N ILE A 215 11.89 -2.98 17.51
CA ILE A 215 12.20 -1.57 17.82
C ILE A 215 12.77 -1.43 19.24
N PRO A 216 13.56 -0.38 19.54
CA PRO A 216 13.98 -0.09 20.90
C PRO A 216 12.78 0.13 21.84
N LEU A 217 12.83 -0.45 23.04
CA LEU A 217 11.74 -0.35 24.01
C LEU A 217 11.47 1.11 24.42
N ASP A 218 12.53 1.90 24.65
CA ASP A 218 12.38 3.30 25.07
C ASP A 218 11.68 4.15 24.02
N TRP A 219 11.99 3.93 22.73
CA TRP A 219 11.27 4.57 21.65
C TRP A 219 9.80 4.13 21.64
N ALA A 220 9.52 2.85 21.86
CA ALA A 220 8.16 2.31 21.89
C ALA A 220 7.32 2.88 23.06
N LYS A 221 7.93 3.12 24.22
CA LYS A 221 7.26 3.74 25.38
C LYS A 221 6.77 5.16 25.05
N THR A 222 7.55 5.91 24.28
CA THR A 222 7.20 7.27 23.88
C THR A 222 6.17 7.32 22.74
N HIS A 223 6.25 6.40 21.77
CA HIS A 223 5.49 6.51 20.51
C HIS A 223 4.31 5.53 20.40
N MET A 224 4.27 4.48 21.22
CA MET A 224 3.27 3.41 21.14
C MET A 224 2.82 2.89 22.53
N PRO A 225 2.56 3.76 23.53
CA PRO A 225 2.28 3.34 24.91
C PRO A 225 1.05 2.41 25.04
N ASN A 226 -0.03 2.65 24.29
CA ASN A 226 -1.19 1.74 24.37
C ASN A 226 -0.91 0.36 23.80
N TYR A 227 -0.08 0.27 22.77
CA TYR A 227 0.33 -0.99 22.19
C TYR A 227 1.12 -1.84 23.20
N LEU A 228 2.02 -1.20 23.97
CA LEU A 228 2.76 -1.87 25.04
C LEU A 228 1.85 -2.31 26.19
N ARG A 229 0.95 -1.43 26.65
CA ARG A 229 -0.01 -1.75 27.73
C ARG A 229 -0.87 -2.96 27.39
N ARG A 230 -1.38 -3.07 26.16
CA ARG A 230 -2.17 -4.23 25.70
C ARG A 230 -1.39 -5.55 25.68
N ARG A 231 -0.06 -5.47 25.69
CA ARG A 231 0.84 -6.63 25.75
C ARG A 231 1.36 -6.90 27.17
N GLY A 232 0.87 -6.18 28.17
CA GLY A 232 1.33 -6.33 29.56
C GLY A 232 2.74 -5.80 29.81
N ILE A 233 3.27 -4.95 28.92
CA ILE A 233 4.60 -4.35 29.05
C ILE A 233 4.46 -3.00 29.75
N ALA A 234 5.23 -2.78 30.81
CA ALA A 234 5.24 -1.52 31.56
C ALA A 234 5.71 -0.36 30.67
N VAL A 235 4.96 0.75 30.73
CA VAL A 235 5.19 1.99 29.98
C VAL A 235 5.69 3.05 30.93
#